data_AF-A0A920WB40-F1
#
_entry.id   AF-A0A920WB40-F1
#
_cell.length_a   1.000
_cell.length_b   1.000
_cell.length_c   1.000
_cell.angle_alpha   90.00
_cell.angle_beta   90.00
_cell.angle_gamma   90.00
#
_symmetry.space_group_name_H-M   'P 1'
#
loop_
_entity.id
_entity.type
_entity.pdbx_description
1 polymer ?
#
loop_
_entity_poly.entity_id
_entity_poly.type
_entity_poly.pdbx_seq_one_letter_code
_entity_poly.pdbx_strand_id
1 'polypeptide(L)'
;MGSVCGSSLALMDAGVPMKAPVAGIAMGLVTNSDGGYAILSDIQGIEDFLGDMDFKVAGTAQGINALQMDIKFTGLTTSMLEEALEQARRGRIYILDKMTEAISVPREQMSPYAPKMVRIQIPVEKIGAVIGPGGRVIRSIIEETGASIDVSDDGGVTIGSSDQRMLDLARSKIDGLTRELVVGDILTGKIARVTNFGSFVELLPGKDGLLRNEEVGDMEGEPQIGQEVTVMIKEIDSMGRINLSRKALFGDDEDSQNTQSPARTQVPDGAQSRPRSTGGPPGGRGRFNDRDRGRRPGPGSSSNPSGPRNNTSSDRRFTGGERPGSS
;
A
#
# COMPACT_ATOMS: atom_id res chain seq x y z
N MET A 1 -16.91 -26.19 -11.23
CA MET A 1 -17.28 -24.98 -10.46
C MET A 1 -16.59 -24.92 -9.11
N GLY A 2 -16.44 -26.03 -8.37
CA GLY A 2 -15.70 -26.04 -7.10
C GLY A 2 -14.29 -25.44 -7.17
N SER A 3 -13.58 -25.54 -8.31
CA SER A 3 -12.30 -24.87 -8.53
C SER A 3 -12.38 -23.35 -8.40
N VAL A 4 -13.43 -22.69 -8.91
CA VAL A 4 -13.62 -21.23 -8.80
C VAL A 4 -13.77 -20.83 -7.34
N CYS A 5 -14.61 -21.54 -6.59
CA CYS A 5 -14.84 -21.28 -5.16
C CYS A 5 -13.55 -21.51 -4.35
N GLY A 6 -12.87 -22.63 -4.60
CA GLY A 6 -11.61 -22.96 -3.94
C GLY A 6 -10.50 -21.95 -4.25
N SER A 7 -10.35 -21.54 -5.51
CA SER A 7 -9.38 -20.51 -5.91
C SER A 7 -9.69 -19.15 -5.30
N SER A 8 -10.97 -18.76 -5.23
CA SER A 8 -11.36 -17.50 -4.58
C SER A 8 -10.94 -17.50 -3.10
N LEU A 9 -11.21 -18.58 -2.37
CA LEU A 9 -10.80 -18.72 -0.97
C LEU A 9 -9.27 -18.75 -0.83
N ALA A 10 -8.57 -19.50 -1.68
CA ALA A 10 -7.12 -19.61 -1.65
C ALA A 10 -6.43 -18.27 -1.93
N LEU A 11 -6.94 -17.47 -2.88
CA LEU A 11 -6.42 -16.13 -3.16
C LEU A 11 -6.65 -15.18 -1.99
N MET A 12 -7.83 -15.22 -1.36
CA MET A 12 -8.12 -14.44 -0.16
C MET A 12 -7.22 -14.84 1.02
N ASP A 13 -7.01 -16.15 1.23
CA ASP A 13 -6.11 -16.67 2.26
C ASP A 13 -4.64 -16.30 2.00
N ALA A 14 -4.22 -16.25 0.74
CA ALA A 14 -2.90 -15.79 0.34
C ALA A 14 -2.70 -14.26 0.47
N GLY A 15 -3.75 -13.50 0.81
CA GLY A 15 -3.69 -12.04 0.94
C GLY A 15 -3.70 -11.30 -0.39
N VAL A 16 -4.24 -11.92 -1.45
CA VAL A 16 -4.41 -11.25 -2.74
C VAL A 16 -5.54 -10.22 -2.62
N PRO A 17 -5.33 -8.95 -3.02
CA PRO A 17 -6.33 -7.89 -2.91
C PRO A 17 -7.44 -8.05 -3.96
N MET A 18 -8.35 -9.00 -3.72
CA MET A 18 -9.52 -9.24 -4.56
C MET A 18 -10.58 -8.15 -4.34
N LYS A 19 -11.21 -7.69 -5.42
CA LYS A 19 -12.32 -6.71 -5.34
C LYS A 19 -13.57 -7.28 -4.66
N ALA A 20 -13.83 -8.56 -4.87
CA ALA A 20 -14.94 -9.31 -4.27
C ALA A 20 -14.70 -10.83 -4.43
N PRO A 21 -15.23 -11.68 -3.53
CA PRO A 21 -15.20 -13.13 -3.69
C PRO A 21 -16.06 -13.60 -4.87
N VAL A 22 -15.66 -14.70 -5.50
CA VAL A 22 -16.33 -15.28 -6.68
C VAL A 22 -16.70 -16.73 -6.38
N ALA A 23 -17.97 -17.08 -6.59
CA ALA A 23 -18.43 -18.47 -6.55
C ALA A 23 -18.96 -18.89 -7.91
N GLY A 24 -19.04 -20.20 -8.12
CA GLY A 24 -19.71 -20.78 -9.27
C GLY A 24 -20.66 -21.90 -8.88
N ILE A 25 -21.66 -22.13 -9.73
CA ILE A 25 -22.63 -23.22 -9.60
C ILE A 25 -22.82 -23.91 -10.95
N ALA A 26 -22.96 -25.22 -10.93
CA ALA A 26 -23.32 -26.03 -12.09
C ALA A 26 -24.82 -26.24 -12.10
N MET A 27 -25.44 -26.06 -13.25
CA MET A 27 -26.88 -26.11 -13.43
C MET A 27 -27.20 -27.04 -14.59
N GLY A 28 -28.34 -27.70 -14.52
CA GLY A 28 -28.83 -28.56 -15.58
C GLY A 28 -30.29 -28.27 -15.90
N LEU A 29 -30.72 -28.73 -17.05
CA LEU A 29 -32.12 -28.70 -17.46
C LEU A 29 -32.46 -30.05 -18.08
N VAL A 30 -33.60 -30.60 -17.65
CA VAL A 30 -34.20 -31.81 -18.20
C VAL A 30 -35.58 -31.46 -18.73
N THR A 31 -35.92 -32.01 -19.88
CA THR A 31 -37.20 -31.86 -20.56
C THR A 31 -37.94 -33.18 -20.61
N ASN A 32 -39.26 -33.14 -20.74
CA ASN A 32 -40.09 -34.30 -20.98
C ASN A 32 -40.73 -34.25 -22.39
N SER A 33 -41.30 -35.37 -22.82
CA SER A 33 -41.97 -35.49 -24.12
C SER A 33 -43.20 -34.58 -24.28
N ASP A 34 -43.77 -34.13 -23.18
CA ASP A 34 -45.01 -33.35 -23.13
C ASP A 34 -44.75 -31.84 -23.06
N GLY A 35 -43.48 -31.42 -23.18
CA GLY A 35 -43.05 -30.01 -23.18
C GLY A 35 -42.79 -29.40 -21.79
N GLY A 36 -42.94 -30.17 -20.72
CA GLY A 36 -42.51 -29.80 -19.37
C GLY A 36 -40.99 -29.90 -19.20
N TYR A 37 -40.45 -29.13 -18.26
CA TYR A 37 -39.02 -29.14 -17.93
C TYR A 37 -38.79 -28.97 -16.43
N ALA A 38 -37.59 -29.33 -15.97
CA ALA A 38 -37.10 -29.04 -14.63
C ALA A 38 -35.67 -28.50 -14.69
N ILE A 39 -35.38 -27.53 -13.82
CA ILE A 39 -34.06 -26.91 -13.68
C ILE A 39 -33.40 -27.51 -12.43
N LEU A 40 -32.23 -28.09 -12.62
CA LEU A 40 -31.45 -28.74 -11.58
C LEU A 40 -30.33 -27.81 -11.10
N SER A 41 -30.16 -27.71 -9.78
CA SER A 41 -29.10 -26.91 -9.15
C SER A 41 -28.01 -27.82 -8.60
N ASP A 42 -26.75 -27.44 -8.80
CA ASP A 42 -25.56 -28.18 -8.36
C ASP A 42 -25.55 -29.63 -8.85
N ILE A 43 -25.66 -29.78 -10.18
CA ILE A 43 -25.80 -31.07 -10.83
C ILE A 43 -24.62 -32.01 -10.57
N GLN A 44 -24.93 -33.28 -10.39
CA GLN A 44 -23.97 -34.38 -10.38
C GLN A 44 -23.59 -34.78 -11.81
N GLY A 45 -22.50 -35.54 -11.94
CA GLY A 45 -22.05 -36.01 -13.26
C GLY A 45 -23.08 -36.87 -14.01
N ILE A 46 -23.92 -37.61 -13.29
CA ILE A 46 -25.00 -38.41 -13.91
C ILE A 46 -26.13 -37.51 -14.45
N GLU A 47 -26.43 -36.41 -13.76
CA GLU A 47 -27.45 -35.44 -14.17
C GLU A 47 -26.97 -34.58 -15.35
N ASP A 48 -25.67 -34.27 -15.42
CA ASP A 48 -25.02 -33.62 -16.57
C ASP A 48 -25.04 -34.52 -17.81
N PHE A 49 -24.75 -35.82 -17.63
CA PHE A 49 -24.72 -36.79 -18.73
C PHE A 49 -26.11 -37.03 -19.33
N LEU A 50 -27.14 -37.15 -18.48
CA LEU A 50 -28.52 -37.43 -18.89
C LEU A 50 -29.35 -36.17 -19.19
N GLY A 51 -28.84 -34.98 -18.83
CA GLY A 51 -29.54 -33.70 -19.01
C GLY A 51 -29.53 -33.22 -20.46
N ASP A 52 -30.56 -32.46 -20.82
CA ASP A 52 -30.74 -31.89 -22.17
C ASP A 52 -29.93 -30.60 -22.37
N MET A 53 -29.62 -29.93 -21.28
CA MET A 53 -28.74 -28.76 -21.28
C MET A 53 -28.00 -28.69 -19.94
N ASP A 54 -26.74 -28.29 -20.01
CA ASP A 54 -25.94 -28.00 -18.85
C ASP A 54 -25.31 -26.61 -18.98
N PHE A 55 -25.24 -25.88 -17.87
CA PHE A 55 -24.58 -24.60 -17.87
C PHE A 55 -23.93 -24.30 -16.53
N LYS A 56 -22.83 -23.57 -16.60
CA LYS A 56 -21.97 -23.25 -15.48
C LYS A 56 -21.92 -21.73 -15.36
N VAL A 57 -22.30 -21.20 -14.20
CA VAL A 57 -22.33 -19.76 -13.94
C VAL A 57 -21.37 -19.44 -12.81
N ALA A 58 -20.46 -18.50 -13.03
CA ALA A 58 -19.55 -17.98 -12.02
C ALA A 58 -19.62 -16.47 -11.93
N GLY A 59 -19.53 -15.93 -10.71
CA GLY A 59 -19.62 -14.50 -10.49
C GLY A 59 -19.60 -14.08 -9.03
N THR A 60 -19.65 -12.77 -8.84
CA THR A 60 -19.78 -12.13 -7.53
C THR A 60 -21.25 -11.98 -7.15
N ALA A 61 -21.52 -11.35 -6.00
CA ALA A 61 -22.86 -10.94 -5.63
C ALA A 61 -23.45 -9.87 -6.57
N GLN A 62 -22.60 -9.07 -7.22
CA GLN A 62 -23.00 -7.94 -8.07
C GLN A 62 -23.26 -8.34 -9.52
N GLY A 63 -22.75 -9.49 -9.97
CA GLY A 63 -22.87 -9.86 -11.38
C GLY A 63 -22.20 -11.18 -11.73
N ILE A 64 -22.33 -11.54 -13.01
CA ILE A 64 -21.72 -12.73 -13.61
C ILE A 64 -20.37 -12.34 -14.20
N ASN A 65 -19.35 -13.12 -13.92
CA ASN A 65 -18.00 -12.98 -14.49
C ASN A 65 -17.77 -13.97 -15.64
N ALA A 66 -18.39 -15.16 -15.55
CA ALA A 66 -18.31 -16.18 -16.59
C ALA A 66 -19.60 -16.98 -16.67
N LEU A 67 -19.99 -17.31 -17.91
CA LEU A 67 -21.11 -18.17 -18.24
C LEU A 67 -20.64 -19.13 -19.32
N GLN A 68 -20.81 -20.43 -19.09
CA GLN A 68 -20.58 -21.48 -20.07
C GLN A 68 -21.88 -22.28 -20.20
N MET A 69 -22.33 -22.53 -21.42
CA MET A 69 -23.56 -23.28 -21.70
C MET A 69 -23.26 -24.33 -22.77
N ASP A 70 -23.71 -25.57 -22.53
CA ASP A 70 -23.76 -26.64 -23.51
C ASP A 70 -25.22 -27.09 -23.67
N ILE A 71 -25.70 -27.09 -24.92
CA ILE A 71 -27.12 -27.32 -25.25
C ILE A 71 -27.17 -28.54 -26.15
N LYS A 72 -27.90 -29.57 -25.72
CA LYS A 72 -28.02 -30.85 -26.44
C LYS A 72 -29.38 -31.02 -27.14
N PHE A 73 -30.32 -30.09 -26.94
CA PHE A 73 -31.66 -30.13 -27.52
C PHE A 73 -32.06 -28.83 -28.24
N THR A 74 -33.03 -28.94 -29.15
CA THR A 74 -33.66 -27.80 -29.82
C THR A 74 -34.95 -27.44 -29.10
N GLY A 75 -35.06 -26.23 -28.55
CA GLY A 75 -36.27 -25.81 -27.82
C GLY A 75 -36.06 -24.89 -26.62
N LEU A 76 -34.83 -24.43 -26.37
CA LEU A 76 -34.55 -23.46 -25.30
C LEU A 76 -35.25 -22.12 -25.59
N THR A 77 -36.14 -21.70 -24.70
CA THR A 77 -36.82 -20.40 -24.77
C THR A 77 -36.14 -19.37 -23.87
N THR A 78 -36.35 -18.08 -24.16
CA THR A 78 -35.81 -16.99 -23.33
C THR A 78 -36.33 -17.05 -21.88
N SER A 79 -37.60 -17.41 -21.68
CA SER A 79 -38.17 -17.55 -20.34
C SER A 79 -37.53 -18.69 -19.54
N MET A 80 -37.25 -19.83 -20.18
CA MET A 80 -36.54 -20.93 -19.53
C MET A 80 -35.13 -20.50 -19.09
N LEU A 81 -34.43 -19.74 -19.94
CA LEU A 81 -33.10 -19.24 -19.62
C LEU A 81 -33.14 -18.22 -18.47
N GLU A 82 -34.12 -17.32 -18.45
CA GLU A 82 -34.30 -16.34 -17.35
C GLU A 82 -34.53 -17.04 -16.01
N GLU A 83 -35.43 -18.04 -15.97
CA GLU A 83 -35.69 -18.85 -14.78
C GLU A 83 -34.43 -19.59 -14.32
N ALA A 84 -33.71 -20.21 -15.27
CA ALA A 84 -32.50 -20.96 -14.98
C ALA A 84 -31.38 -20.07 -14.43
N LEU A 85 -31.20 -18.87 -14.99
CA LEU A 85 -30.21 -17.90 -14.51
C LEU A 85 -30.60 -17.33 -13.14
N GLU A 86 -31.87 -17.11 -12.84
CA GLU A 86 -32.31 -16.68 -11.51
C GLU A 86 -32.11 -17.78 -10.46
N GLN A 87 -32.42 -19.04 -10.79
CA GLN A 87 -32.14 -20.18 -9.91
C GLN A 87 -30.63 -20.32 -9.67
N ALA A 88 -29.82 -20.18 -10.73
CA ALA A 88 -28.36 -20.19 -10.63
C ALA A 88 -27.83 -19.04 -9.77
N ARG A 89 -28.42 -17.83 -9.88
CA ARG A 89 -28.05 -16.68 -9.06
C ARG A 89 -28.28 -16.99 -7.58
N ARG A 90 -29.44 -17.53 -7.21
CA ARG A 90 -29.75 -17.90 -5.82
C ARG A 90 -28.78 -18.94 -5.26
N GLY A 91 -28.51 -20.00 -6.03
CA GLY A 91 -27.54 -21.01 -5.65
C GLY A 91 -26.12 -20.46 -5.50
N ARG A 92 -25.69 -19.58 -6.41
CA ARG A 92 -24.38 -18.91 -6.33
C ARG A 92 -24.26 -18.03 -5.08
N ILE A 93 -25.29 -17.24 -4.75
CA ILE A 93 -25.30 -16.42 -3.53
C ILE A 93 -25.21 -17.30 -2.29
N TYR A 94 -25.97 -18.41 -2.24
CA TYR A 94 -25.89 -19.36 -1.14
C TYR A 94 -24.47 -19.92 -0.95
N ILE A 95 -23.78 -20.29 -2.04
CA ILE A 95 -22.38 -20.75 -1.99
C ILE A 95 -21.45 -19.63 -1.51
N LEU A 96 -21.64 -18.39 -2.01
CA LEU A 96 -20.86 -17.22 -1.56
C LEU A 96 -21.02 -16.97 -0.06
N ASP A 97 -22.23 -17.07 0.48
CA ASP A 97 -22.50 -16.90 1.90
C ASP A 97 -21.74 -17.95 2.72
N LYS A 98 -21.74 -19.21 2.27
CA LYS A 98 -20.97 -20.30 2.89
C LYS A 98 -19.46 -20.11 2.80
N MET A 99 -18.95 -19.56 1.70
CA MET A 99 -17.54 -19.19 1.58
C MET A 99 -17.17 -18.06 2.55
N THR A 100 -18.07 -17.09 2.71
CA THR A 100 -17.88 -15.92 3.58
C THR A 100 -17.84 -16.32 5.06
N GLU A 101 -18.55 -17.38 5.45
CA GLU A 101 -18.44 -17.99 6.79
C GLU A 101 -17.02 -18.51 7.08
N ALA A 102 -16.26 -18.92 6.06
CA ALA A 102 -14.88 -19.38 6.22
C ALA A 102 -13.87 -18.23 6.17
N ILE A 103 -13.95 -17.36 5.16
CA ILE A 103 -13.09 -16.18 4.99
C ILE A 103 -13.93 -15.04 4.43
N SER A 104 -14.16 -13.99 5.22
CA SER A 104 -15.00 -12.85 4.84
C SER A 104 -14.25 -11.77 4.05
N VAL A 105 -12.95 -11.60 4.31
CA VAL A 105 -12.08 -10.62 3.65
C VAL A 105 -10.72 -11.24 3.34
N PRO A 106 -10.03 -10.80 2.27
CA PRO A 106 -8.65 -11.20 2.04
C PRO A 106 -7.77 -10.88 3.26
N ARG A 107 -6.77 -11.73 3.54
CA ARG A 107 -5.81 -11.45 4.61
C ARG A 107 -5.04 -10.16 4.31
N GLU A 108 -4.83 -9.34 5.33
CA GLU A 108 -4.07 -8.08 5.19
C GLU A 108 -2.59 -8.32 4.88
N GLN A 109 -2.05 -9.43 5.40
CA GLN A 109 -0.64 -9.77 5.27
C GLN A 109 -0.48 -11.05 4.45
N MET A 110 0.37 -10.97 3.44
CA MET A 110 0.82 -12.11 2.65
C MET A 110 1.71 -13.01 3.51
N SER A 111 1.78 -14.30 3.17
CA SER A 111 2.65 -15.27 3.85
C SER A 111 4.09 -14.75 3.97
N PRO A 112 4.77 -14.93 5.12
CA PRO A 112 6.18 -14.58 5.29
C PRO A 112 7.12 -15.29 4.31
N TYR A 113 6.69 -16.43 3.77
CA TYR A 113 7.46 -17.22 2.81
C TYR A 113 7.14 -16.88 1.35
N ALA A 114 6.10 -16.07 1.11
CA ALA A 114 5.76 -15.66 -0.23
C ALA A 114 6.77 -14.63 -0.73
N PRO A 115 7.27 -14.77 -1.97
CA PRO A 115 8.04 -13.73 -2.62
C PRO A 115 7.21 -12.45 -2.70
N LYS A 116 7.77 -11.37 -2.17
CA LYS A 116 7.17 -10.04 -2.26
C LYS A 116 7.77 -9.31 -3.44
N MET A 117 6.93 -8.58 -4.15
CA MET A 117 7.36 -7.70 -5.23
C MET A 117 6.92 -6.28 -4.92
N VAL A 118 7.83 -5.34 -5.10
CA VAL A 118 7.56 -3.91 -5.01
C VAL A 118 7.93 -3.29 -6.34
N ARG A 119 7.01 -2.50 -6.88
CA ARG A 119 7.26 -1.66 -8.05
C ARG A 119 7.47 -0.23 -7.59
N ILE A 120 8.58 0.37 -8.01
CA ILE A 120 8.88 1.79 -7.83
C ILE A 120 8.99 2.45 -9.20
N GLN A 121 8.78 3.77 -9.22
CA GLN A 121 8.90 4.56 -10.43
C GLN A 121 10.11 5.49 -10.27
N ILE A 122 11.03 5.44 -11.24
CA ILE A 122 12.19 6.32 -11.30
C ILE A 122 12.10 7.24 -12.53
N PRO A 123 12.78 8.39 -12.53
CA PRO A 123 12.90 9.20 -13.73
C PRO A 123 13.66 8.45 -14.83
N VAL A 124 13.20 8.55 -16.07
CA VAL A 124 13.71 7.79 -17.23
C VAL A 124 15.20 8.06 -17.46
N GLU A 125 15.64 9.29 -17.25
CA GLU A 125 17.02 9.73 -17.33
C GLU A 125 17.95 9.06 -16.30
N LYS A 126 17.40 8.50 -15.21
CA LYS A 126 18.17 7.79 -14.18
C LYS A 126 18.27 6.29 -14.40
N ILE A 127 17.57 5.73 -15.40
CA ILE A 127 17.65 4.29 -15.73
C ILE A 127 19.11 3.87 -15.95
N GLY A 128 19.86 4.67 -16.70
CA GLY A 128 21.28 4.42 -16.96
C GLY A 128 22.15 4.38 -15.70
N ALA A 129 21.81 5.17 -14.67
CA ALA A 129 22.52 5.18 -13.39
C ALA A 129 22.21 3.92 -12.56
N VAL A 130 20.97 3.44 -12.58
CA VAL A 130 20.56 2.21 -11.88
C VAL A 130 21.18 0.96 -12.50
N ILE A 131 21.18 0.87 -13.83
CA ILE A 131 21.81 -0.25 -14.55
C ILE A 131 23.34 -0.17 -14.42
N GLY A 132 23.89 1.03 -14.61
CA GLY A 132 25.33 1.29 -14.66
C GLY A 132 26.02 0.72 -15.92
N PRO A 133 27.30 1.04 -16.15
CA PRO A 133 28.03 0.58 -17.32
C PRO A 133 28.08 -0.95 -17.42
N GLY A 134 27.49 -1.52 -18.48
CA GLY A 134 27.40 -2.97 -18.69
C GLY A 134 26.57 -3.72 -17.66
N GLY A 135 25.67 -3.04 -16.94
CA GLY A 135 24.83 -3.68 -15.91
C GLY A 135 25.55 -3.94 -14.58
N ARG A 136 26.72 -3.34 -14.35
CA ARG A 136 27.53 -3.62 -13.16
C ARG A 136 26.83 -3.23 -11.85
N VAL A 137 26.14 -2.09 -11.84
CA VAL A 137 25.51 -1.56 -10.63
C VAL A 137 24.33 -2.44 -10.23
N ILE A 138 23.41 -2.70 -11.17
CA ILE A 138 22.27 -3.57 -10.90
C ILE A 138 22.69 -5.00 -10.52
N ARG A 139 23.73 -5.56 -11.16
CA ARG A 139 24.27 -6.88 -10.78
C ARG A 139 24.84 -6.90 -9.37
N SER A 140 25.56 -5.86 -8.97
CA SER A 140 26.07 -5.74 -7.61
C SER A 140 24.94 -5.71 -6.58
N ILE A 141 23.84 -5.01 -6.87
CA ILE A 141 22.67 -4.98 -5.98
C ILE A 141 22.01 -6.36 -5.91
N ILE A 142 21.84 -7.04 -7.05
CA ILE A 142 21.29 -8.41 -7.11
C ILE A 142 22.17 -9.39 -6.32
N GLU A 143 23.50 -9.36 -6.48
CA GLU A 143 24.43 -10.24 -5.79
C GLU A 143 24.43 -10.03 -4.27
N GLU A 144 24.35 -8.77 -3.83
CA GLU A 144 24.37 -8.43 -2.40
C GLU A 144 23.03 -8.74 -1.70
N THR A 145 21.91 -8.51 -2.38
CA THR A 145 20.57 -8.64 -1.80
C THR A 145 19.92 -9.99 -2.09
N GLY A 146 20.38 -10.70 -3.12
CA GLY A 146 19.70 -11.89 -3.64
C GLY A 146 18.32 -11.59 -4.24
N ALA A 147 17.96 -10.31 -4.44
CA ALA A 147 16.69 -9.90 -5.02
C ALA A 147 16.71 -10.02 -6.55
N SER A 148 15.55 -10.29 -7.15
CA SER A 148 15.31 -10.11 -8.59
C SER A 148 14.98 -8.65 -8.86
N ILE A 149 15.65 -8.02 -9.82
CA ILE A 149 15.42 -6.61 -10.17
C ILE A 149 15.22 -6.54 -11.69
N ASP A 150 14.06 -6.05 -12.10
CA ASP A 150 13.71 -5.79 -13.49
C ASP A 150 13.47 -4.30 -13.69
N VAL A 151 14.08 -3.73 -14.72
CA VAL A 151 13.98 -2.30 -15.04
C VAL A 151 13.35 -2.17 -16.42
N SER A 152 12.23 -1.46 -16.47
CA SER A 152 11.49 -1.15 -17.69
C SER A 152 11.94 0.18 -18.29
N ASP A 153 11.82 0.31 -19.61
CA ASP A 153 12.20 1.52 -20.36
C ASP A 153 11.34 2.75 -20.03
N ASP A 154 10.20 2.54 -19.38
CA ASP A 154 9.31 3.60 -18.88
C ASP A 154 9.72 4.13 -17.48
N GLY A 155 10.84 3.64 -16.93
CA GLY A 155 11.30 3.98 -15.58
C GLY A 155 10.63 3.16 -14.47
N GLY A 156 9.82 2.16 -14.79
CA GLY A 156 9.32 1.21 -13.81
C GLY A 156 10.41 0.25 -13.36
N VAL A 157 10.65 0.15 -12.05
CA VAL A 157 11.58 -0.84 -11.47
C VAL A 157 10.82 -1.81 -10.59
N THR A 158 10.86 -3.09 -10.91
CA THR A 158 10.24 -4.17 -10.13
C THR A 158 11.31 -4.92 -9.35
N ILE A 159 11.19 -4.91 -8.04
CA ILE A 159 12.11 -5.57 -7.09
C ILE A 159 11.36 -6.72 -6.43
N GLY A 160 11.87 -7.94 -6.56
CA GLY A 160 11.31 -9.15 -5.97
C GLY A 160 12.27 -9.83 -5.00
N SER A 161 11.81 -10.18 -3.80
CA SER A 161 12.59 -11.00 -2.86
C SER A 161 11.67 -11.79 -1.93
N SER A 162 12.14 -12.94 -1.44
CA SER A 162 11.48 -13.71 -0.39
C SER A 162 11.78 -13.18 1.02
N ASP A 163 12.85 -12.39 1.19
CA ASP A 163 13.17 -11.71 2.45
C ASP A 163 12.81 -10.23 2.36
N GLN A 164 11.88 -9.81 3.22
CA GLN A 164 11.46 -8.41 3.35
C GLN A 164 12.65 -7.47 3.56
N ARG A 165 13.63 -7.88 4.37
CA ARG A 165 14.77 -7.04 4.71
C ARG A 165 15.68 -6.81 3.50
N MET A 166 15.87 -7.85 2.67
CA MET A 166 16.65 -7.73 1.44
C MET A 166 15.90 -6.93 0.37
N LEU A 167 14.58 -7.06 0.32
CA LEU A 167 13.75 -6.23 -0.55
C LEU A 167 13.89 -4.74 -0.20
N ASP A 168 13.79 -4.40 1.09
CA ASP A 168 13.91 -3.03 1.58
C ASP A 168 15.32 -2.47 1.35
N LEU A 169 16.36 -3.30 1.51
CA LEU A 169 17.75 -2.94 1.20
C LEU A 169 17.94 -2.65 -0.30
N ALA A 170 17.44 -3.52 -1.18
CA ALA A 170 17.52 -3.34 -2.63
C ALA A 170 16.79 -2.06 -3.06
N ARG A 171 15.59 -1.83 -2.52
CA ARG A 171 14.81 -0.63 -2.72
C ARG A 171 15.56 0.63 -2.28
N SER A 172 16.11 0.63 -1.06
CA SER A 172 16.87 1.76 -0.54
C SER A 172 18.10 2.10 -1.39
N LYS A 173 18.77 1.09 -1.96
CA LYS A 173 19.92 1.31 -2.87
C LYS A 173 19.48 1.96 -4.18
N ILE A 174 18.38 1.50 -4.78
CA ILE A 174 17.84 2.09 -6.02
C ILE A 174 17.33 3.51 -5.77
N ASP A 175 16.62 3.72 -4.67
CA ASP A 175 16.17 5.06 -4.24
C ASP A 175 17.39 5.98 -4.05
N GLY A 176 18.47 5.50 -3.43
CA GLY A 176 19.71 6.26 -3.28
C GLY A 176 20.38 6.68 -4.60
N LEU A 177 20.34 5.82 -5.64
CA LEU A 177 20.91 6.12 -6.96
C LEU A 177 20.07 7.13 -7.74
N THR A 178 18.76 7.14 -7.50
CA THR A 178 17.78 7.94 -8.25
C THR A 178 17.38 9.22 -7.56
N ARG A 179 17.61 9.32 -6.24
CA ARG A 179 17.32 10.50 -5.44
C ARG A 179 18.04 11.72 -5.99
N GLU A 180 17.26 12.74 -6.32
CA GLU A 180 17.80 14.06 -6.64
C GLU A 180 18.13 14.80 -5.36
N LEU A 181 19.31 15.41 -5.36
CA LEU A 181 19.78 16.22 -4.25
C LEU A 181 19.33 17.64 -4.54
N VAL A 182 18.62 18.26 -3.60
CA VAL A 182 18.10 19.62 -3.73
C VAL A 182 18.83 20.53 -2.76
N VAL A 183 18.99 21.81 -3.13
CA VAL A 183 19.50 22.83 -2.21
C VAL A 183 18.62 22.88 -0.96
N GLY A 184 19.25 22.83 0.22
CA GLY A 184 18.58 22.75 1.51
C GLY A 184 18.45 21.33 2.08
N ASP A 185 18.74 20.28 1.30
CA ASP A 185 18.75 18.90 1.83
C ASP A 185 19.82 18.74 2.91
N ILE A 186 19.42 18.20 4.06
CA ILE A 186 20.32 17.84 5.16
C ILE A 186 20.57 16.34 5.11
N LEU A 187 21.83 15.94 4.94
CA LEU A 187 22.24 14.55 4.78
C LEU A 187 23.47 14.26 5.63
N THR A 188 23.55 13.04 6.14
CA THR A 188 24.78 12.51 6.75
C THR A 188 25.51 11.72 5.69
N GLY A 189 26.74 12.13 5.39
CA GLY A 189 27.60 11.46 4.44
C GLY A 189 28.95 11.12 5.04
N LYS A 190 29.73 10.28 4.35
CA LYS A 190 31.05 9.84 4.80
C LYS A 190 32.14 10.58 4.03
N ILE A 191 33.19 11.05 4.72
CA ILE A 191 34.31 11.71 4.04
C ILE A 191 35.08 10.67 3.21
N ALA A 192 34.98 10.77 1.89
CA ALA A 192 35.67 9.91 0.95
C ALA A 192 37.13 10.36 0.74
N ARG A 193 37.37 11.67 0.74
CA ARG A 193 38.71 12.25 0.51
C ARG A 193 38.84 13.62 1.16
N VAL A 194 40.01 13.89 1.76
CA VAL A 194 40.37 15.20 2.32
C VAL A 194 41.39 15.88 1.40
N THR A 195 41.25 17.19 1.17
CA THR A 195 42.19 18.03 0.41
C THR A 195 42.48 19.33 1.16
N ASN A 196 43.48 20.09 0.71
CA ASN A 196 43.91 21.32 1.39
C ASN A 196 42.82 22.41 1.46
N PHE A 197 41.80 22.34 0.59
CA PHE A 197 40.74 23.35 0.49
C PHE A 197 39.35 22.83 0.92
N GLY A 198 39.25 21.57 1.33
CA GLY A 198 37.97 20.99 1.72
C GLY A 198 37.99 19.47 1.84
N SER A 199 36.84 18.90 2.16
CA SER A 199 36.61 17.46 2.21
C SER A 199 35.50 17.07 1.25
N PHE A 200 35.72 16.01 0.47
CA PHE A 200 34.70 15.39 -0.36
C PHE A 200 33.91 14.41 0.50
N VAL A 201 32.62 14.68 0.65
CA VAL A 201 31.67 13.88 1.41
C VAL A 201 30.79 13.11 0.43
N GLU A 202 30.81 11.80 0.51
CA GLU A 202 29.92 10.91 -0.24
C GLU A 202 28.53 10.98 0.42
N LEU A 203 27.55 11.56 -0.28
CA LEU A 203 26.18 11.75 0.21
C LEU A 203 25.27 10.60 -0.22
N LEU A 204 25.45 10.16 -1.46
CA LEU A 204 24.76 9.03 -2.09
C LEU A 204 25.77 8.30 -2.99
N PRO A 205 25.59 7.01 -3.30
CA PRO A 205 26.50 6.28 -4.17
C PRO A 205 26.68 7.00 -5.52
N GLY A 206 27.90 7.45 -5.79
CA GLY A 206 28.25 8.18 -7.01
C GLY A 206 27.91 9.68 -7.01
N LYS A 207 27.48 10.25 -5.88
CA LYS A 207 27.27 11.70 -5.68
C LYS A 207 28.08 12.21 -4.49
N ASP A 208 29.16 12.90 -4.82
CA ASP A 208 30.03 13.56 -3.85
C ASP A 208 29.73 15.05 -3.79
N GLY A 209 29.73 15.60 -2.57
CA GLY A 209 29.71 17.04 -2.34
C GLY A 209 31.01 17.54 -1.74
N LEU A 210 31.37 18.79 -2.02
CA LEU A 210 32.53 19.45 -1.45
C LEU A 210 32.13 20.26 -0.22
N LEU A 211 32.64 19.88 0.94
CA LEU A 211 32.60 20.68 2.15
C LEU A 211 33.89 21.51 2.22
N ARG A 212 33.81 22.82 1.96
CA ARG A 212 34.97 23.73 2.06
C ARG A 212 35.34 23.94 3.52
N ASN A 213 36.63 24.14 3.81
CA ASN A 213 37.12 24.35 5.18
C ASN A 213 36.39 25.50 5.90
N GLU A 214 36.05 26.56 5.19
CA GLU A 214 35.32 27.72 5.71
C GLU A 214 33.88 27.41 6.12
N GLU A 215 33.29 26.36 5.55
CA GLU A 215 31.88 25.95 5.73
C GLU A 215 31.73 24.79 6.74
N VAL A 216 32.85 24.28 7.28
CA VAL A 216 32.87 23.22 8.31
C VAL A 216 32.28 23.72 9.64
N GLY A 217 32.53 24.99 9.98
CA GLY A 217 32.14 25.54 11.29
C GLY A 217 33.06 25.09 12.41
N ASP A 218 32.60 25.29 13.65
CA ASP A 218 33.29 24.80 14.84
C ASP A 218 33.10 23.28 14.94
N MET A 219 34.05 22.54 14.37
CA MET A 219 34.13 21.09 14.49
C MET A 219 35.30 20.72 15.40
N GLU A 220 35.05 19.82 16.35
CA GLU A 220 36.11 19.25 17.19
C GLU A 220 37.02 18.35 16.34
N GLY A 221 38.15 18.90 15.91
CA GLY A 221 39.19 18.19 15.16
C GLY A 221 39.11 18.36 13.64
N GLU A 222 40.20 17.99 12.97
CA GLU A 222 40.28 18.02 11.50
C GLU A 222 39.44 16.89 10.86
N PRO A 223 38.77 17.15 9.72
CA PRO A 223 38.01 16.12 9.02
C PRO A 223 38.91 14.95 8.58
N GLN A 224 38.54 13.73 8.97
CA GLN A 224 39.29 12.52 8.65
C GLN A 224 38.57 11.68 7.60
N ILE A 225 39.36 10.97 6.77
CA ILE A 225 38.80 10.02 5.81
C ILE A 225 38.02 8.94 6.56
N GLY A 226 36.78 8.72 6.13
CA GLY A 226 35.87 7.74 6.70
C GLY A 226 35.02 8.23 7.86
N GLN A 227 35.18 9.48 8.30
CA GLN A 227 34.33 10.10 9.30
C GLN A 227 32.94 10.43 8.72
N GLU A 228 31.89 10.18 9.50
CA GLU A 228 30.52 10.59 9.15
C GLU A 228 30.27 12.04 9.58
N VAL A 229 29.73 12.84 8.67
CA VAL A 229 29.45 14.26 8.89
C VAL A 229 28.07 14.59 8.33
N THR A 230 27.23 15.20 9.17
CA THR A 230 25.96 15.81 8.75
C THR A 230 26.22 17.18 8.13
N VAL A 231 25.68 17.41 6.94
CA VAL A 231 25.90 18.59 6.09
C VAL A 231 24.60 18.98 5.38
N MET A 232 24.44 20.27 5.09
CA MET A 232 23.37 20.80 4.24
C MET A 232 23.92 21.11 2.84
N ILE A 233 23.11 20.85 1.80
CA ILE A 233 23.42 21.30 0.44
C ILE A 233 23.17 22.80 0.33
N LYS A 234 24.23 23.60 0.22
CA LYS A 234 24.15 25.07 0.13
C LYS A 234 23.86 25.53 -1.29
N GLU A 235 24.50 24.90 -2.27
CA GLU A 235 24.37 25.27 -3.68
C GLU A 235 24.71 24.05 -4.56
N ILE A 236 24.05 23.97 -5.71
CA ILE A 236 24.44 23.07 -6.80
C ILE A 236 24.81 23.96 -7.98
N ASP A 237 26.07 23.91 -8.41
CA ASP A 237 26.54 24.78 -9.48
C ASP A 237 26.01 24.34 -10.87
N SER A 238 26.23 25.18 -11.88
CA SER A 238 25.80 24.89 -13.26
C SER A 238 26.50 23.69 -13.90
N MET A 239 27.56 23.16 -13.28
CA MET A 239 28.25 21.93 -13.68
C MET A 239 27.78 20.71 -12.87
N GLY A 240 26.80 20.86 -11.98
CA GLY A 240 26.27 19.79 -11.12
C GLY A 240 27.13 19.47 -9.90
N ARG A 241 28.14 20.28 -9.56
CA ARG A 241 28.96 20.11 -8.36
C ARG A 241 28.19 20.63 -7.14
N ILE A 242 28.19 19.83 -6.08
CA ILE A 242 27.41 20.07 -4.88
C ILE A 242 28.31 20.74 -3.84
N ASN A 243 27.98 21.98 -3.46
CA ASN A 243 28.65 22.68 -2.37
C ASN A 243 27.89 22.41 -1.07
N LEU A 244 28.62 21.93 -0.06
CA LEU A 244 28.09 21.56 1.24
C LEU A 244 28.44 22.61 2.29
N SER A 245 27.55 22.79 3.25
CA SER A 245 27.78 23.60 4.43
C SER A 245 27.31 22.89 5.69
N ARG A 246 28.18 22.86 6.70
CA ARG A 246 27.84 22.40 8.06
C ARG A 246 27.44 23.59 8.93
N LYS A 247 28.03 24.77 8.73
CA LYS A 247 27.62 26.02 9.40
C LYS A 247 26.13 26.33 9.21
N ALA A 248 25.62 26.13 8.00
CA ALA A 248 24.20 26.35 7.69
C ALA A 248 23.23 25.49 8.53
N LEU A 249 23.70 24.42 9.19
CA LEU A 249 22.89 23.60 10.11
C LEU A 249 22.71 24.25 11.48
N PHE A 250 23.66 25.09 11.90
CA PHE A 250 23.71 25.67 13.25
C PHE A 250 23.24 27.13 13.28
N GLY A 251 22.96 27.73 12.12
CA GLY A 251 22.46 29.09 11.99
C GLY A 251 23.55 30.14 12.20
N ASP A 252 23.68 31.08 11.25
CA ASP A 252 24.44 32.30 11.48
C ASP A 252 23.55 33.25 12.32
N ASP A 253 23.74 33.24 13.64
CA ASP A 253 23.24 34.27 14.56
C ASP A 253 24.08 35.58 14.47
N GLU A 254 24.74 35.87 13.34
CA GLU A 254 25.65 37.02 13.20
C GLU A 254 25.42 37.96 12.01
N ASP A 255 24.29 37.88 11.29
CA ASP A 255 23.95 38.86 10.22
C ASP A 255 22.72 39.73 10.56
N SER A 256 22.73 40.34 11.75
CA SER A 256 21.74 41.36 12.16
C SER A 256 22.36 42.67 12.63
N GLN A 257 23.45 43.16 12.03
CA GLN A 257 23.91 44.54 12.23
C GLN A 257 24.57 45.17 11.00
N ASN A 258 23.88 45.26 9.85
CA ASN A 258 24.11 46.39 8.95
C ASN A 258 22.94 46.62 7.98
N THR A 259 21.89 47.30 8.43
CA THR A 259 21.07 48.09 7.52
C THR A 259 20.58 49.34 8.25
N GLN A 260 21.09 50.46 7.74
CA GLN A 260 20.80 51.82 8.18
C GLN A 260 19.28 52.06 8.24
N SER A 261 18.81 52.54 9.40
CA SER A 261 17.43 53.00 9.58
C SER A 261 17.14 54.19 8.66
N PRO A 262 16.02 54.19 7.89
CA PRO A 262 15.60 55.39 7.20
C PRO A 262 14.93 56.37 8.17
N ALA A 263 15.19 57.65 7.92
CA ALA A 263 14.80 58.79 8.72
C ALA A 263 13.27 58.90 8.92
N ARG A 264 12.91 59.25 10.16
CA ARG A 264 11.56 59.59 10.60
C ARG A 264 11.15 60.96 10.05
N THR A 265 10.28 60.98 9.05
CA THR A 265 9.65 62.23 8.56
C THR A 265 8.65 62.73 9.60
N GLN A 266 8.82 63.99 10.01
CA GLN A 266 7.98 64.74 10.93
C GLN A 266 6.65 65.13 10.25
N VAL A 267 5.54 65.05 10.99
CA VAL A 267 4.23 65.58 10.58
C VAL A 267 3.96 66.84 11.42
N PRO A 268 3.53 67.98 10.85
CA PRO A 268 3.27 69.19 11.64
C PRO A 268 1.84 69.24 12.20
N ASP A 269 1.74 69.88 13.37
CA ASP A 269 0.52 70.29 14.08
C ASP A 269 -0.30 71.36 13.34
N GLY A 270 -1.63 71.34 13.49
CA GLY A 270 -2.51 72.43 13.05
C GLY A 270 -4.02 72.17 13.19
N ALA A 271 -4.62 72.72 14.24
CA ALA A 271 -6.03 72.58 14.66
C ALA A 271 -7.10 73.25 13.75
N GLN A 272 -8.35 72.74 13.78
CA GLN A 272 -9.56 73.39 14.35
C GLN A 272 -10.91 72.91 13.75
N SER A 273 -11.92 72.87 14.61
CA SER A 273 -13.38 73.04 14.36
C SER A 273 -14.32 71.81 14.29
N ARG A 274 -15.14 71.68 15.34
CA ARG A 274 -16.49 71.05 15.41
C ARG A 274 -17.58 72.11 15.03
N PRO A 275 -18.93 71.87 15.02
CA PRO A 275 -19.75 70.66 15.31
C PRO A 275 -20.99 70.41 14.40
N ARG A 276 -21.74 69.33 14.70
CA ARG A 276 -23.23 69.12 14.76
C ARG A 276 -23.74 67.94 13.93
N SER A 277 -24.26 66.90 14.61
CA SER A 277 -25.71 66.61 14.88
C SER A 277 -26.30 65.81 13.72
N THR A 278 -27.02 64.69 13.84
CA THR A 278 -28.15 64.29 14.70
C THR A 278 -28.34 62.79 14.38
N GLY A 279 -28.54 61.84 15.30
CA GLY A 279 -29.82 61.58 15.94
C GLY A 279 -30.16 60.08 15.90
N GLY A 280 -30.34 59.49 17.10
CA GLY A 280 -31.45 58.60 17.44
C GLY A 280 -31.40 57.10 17.08
N PRO A 281 -32.03 56.23 17.90
CA PRO A 281 -31.58 54.84 18.14
C PRO A 281 -32.77 53.82 17.99
N PRO A 282 -32.90 52.73 18.77
CA PRO A 282 -32.70 51.36 18.28
C PRO A 282 -33.92 50.43 18.52
N GLY A 283 -33.88 49.21 17.96
CA GLY A 283 -34.77 48.11 18.34
C GLY A 283 -34.36 46.83 17.60
N GLY A 284 -34.48 45.62 18.13
CA GLY A 284 -34.99 45.14 19.40
C GLY A 284 -34.97 43.60 19.40
N ARG A 285 -34.72 43.03 20.58
CA ARG A 285 -35.24 41.77 21.16
C ARG A 285 -35.48 40.53 20.28
N GLY A 286 -34.86 39.42 20.69
CA GLY A 286 -35.35 38.05 20.47
C GLY A 286 -34.75 37.08 21.49
N ARG A 287 -35.59 36.58 22.40
CA ARG A 287 -35.31 35.65 23.52
C ARG A 287 -35.70 34.21 23.11
N PHE A 288 -35.47 33.25 24.04
CA PHE A 288 -35.92 31.84 24.11
C PHE A 288 -34.84 30.82 23.65
N ASN A 289 -34.54 29.73 24.38
CA ASN A 289 -35.07 29.17 25.62
C ASN A 289 -34.06 28.16 26.20
N ASP A 290 -33.68 28.29 27.46
CA ASP A 290 -33.00 27.26 28.24
C ASP A 290 -34.05 26.43 28.99
N ARG A 291 -33.96 25.10 28.89
CA ARG A 291 -34.66 24.17 29.79
C ARG A 291 -33.68 23.13 30.33
N ASP A 292 -33.70 23.10 31.64
CA ASP A 292 -32.86 22.38 32.58
C ASP A 292 -33.45 20.97 32.87
N ARG A 293 -32.57 20.05 33.27
CA ARG A 293 -32.76 18.86 34.17
C ARG A 293 -33.47 17.57 33.71
N GLY A 294 -32.73 16.48 33.89
CA GLY A 294 -33.22 15.11 34.16
C GLY A 294 -32.11 14.05 34.03
N ARG A 295 -31.21 13.90 35.01
CA ARG A 295 -31.19 12.89 36.10
C ARG A 295 -30.78 11.46 35.67
N ARG A 296 -29.59 11.04 36.16
CA ARG A 296 -29.04 9.66 36.24
C ARG A 296 -30.02 8.67 36.92
N PRO A 297 -29.79 7.35 36.74
CA PRO A 297 -29.23 6.59 37.86
C PRO A 297 -27.99 5.75 37.49
N GLY A 298 -27.16 5.50 38.51
CA GLY A 298 -25.87 4.81 38.44
C GLY A 298 -25.92 3.27 38.54
N PRO A 299 -24.76 2.65 38.81
CA PRO A 299 -24.47 1.25 38.49
C PRO A 299 -24.60 0.30 39.69
N GLY A 300 -24.80 -0.99 39.41
CA GLY A 300 -24.63 -2.11 40.33
C GLY A 300 -24.88 -3.42 39.58
N SER A 301 -24.32 -4.56 39.91
CA SER A 301 -23.25 -4.96 40.83
C SER A 301 -22.98 -6.44 40.54
N SER A 302 -21.70 -6.84 40.50
CA SER A 302 -21.14 -8.13 40.91
C SER A 302 -21.98 -9.42 40.81
N SER A 303 -21.47 -10.41 40.06
CA SER A 303 -21.28 -11.79 40.57
C SER A 303 -20.52 -12.68 39.57
N ASN A 304 -19.26 -12.97 39.90
CA ASN A 304 -18.63 -14.29 39.66
C ASN A 304 -18.63 -14.98 41.05
N PRO A 305 -18.68 -16.33 41.19
CA PRO A 305 -17.53 -17.16 40.78
C PRO A 305 -17.84 -18.63 40.41
N SER A 306 -16.81 -19.32 39.89
CA SER A 306 -16.42 -20.74 40.15
C SER A 306 -16.10 -21.53 38.88
N GLY A 307 -14.83 -21.92 38.68
CA GLY A 307 -14.42 -23.08 37.86
C GLY A 307 -14.46 -24.38 38.69
N PRO A 308 -13.62 -25.41 38.44
CA PRO A 308 -12.91 -25.83 37.22
C PRO A 308 -13.18 -27.32 36.87
N ARG A 309 -12.64 -27.87 35.76
CA ARG A 309 -12.17 -29.28 35.67
C ARG A 309 -11.38 -29.61 34.41
N ASN A 310 -10.13 -30.03 34.64
CA ASN A 310 -9.26 -30.84 33.78
C ASN A 310 -9.81 -32.28 33.62
N ASN A 311 -9.55 -32.91 32.47
CA ASN A 311 -8.79 -34.17 32.35
C ASN A 311 -8.60 -34.54 30.86
N THR A 312 -7.35 -34.65 30.37
CA THR A 312 -6.63 -35.92 30.03
C THR A 312 -7.46 -36.85 29.16
N SER A 313 -7.08 -37.23 27.94
CA SER A 313 -5.96 -38.07 27.47
C SER A 313 -6.45 -38.58 26.09
N SER A 314 -5.67 -38.86 25.05
CA SER A 314 -4.55 -39.79 24.97
C SER A 314 -4.07 -39.82 23.51
N ASP A 315 -2.77 -40.04 23.36
CA ASP A 315 -2.09 -40.60 22.20
C ASP A 315 -2.94 -41.51 21.29
N ARG A 316 -2.74 -41.36 19.98
CA ARG A 316 -2.48 -42.51 19.11
C ARG A 316 -1.76 -42.08 17.83
N ARG A 317 -0.43 -42.30 17.86
CA ARG A 317 0.40 -42.55 16.66
C ARG A 317 -0.20 -43.73 15.91
N PHE A 318 -0.37 -43.60 14.59
CA PHE A 318 -0.59 -44.73 13.70
C PHE A 318 0.61 -44.86 12.78
N THR A 319 1.47 -45.82 13.10
CA THR A 319 2.55 -46.35 12.27
C THR A 319 2.05 -47.62 11.60
N GLY A 320 2.41 -47.80 10.32
CA GLY A 320 2.55 -49.12 9.72
C GLY A 320 1.45 -49.54 8.74
N GLY A 321 1.84 -49.69 7.48
CA GLY A 321 1.00 -50.25 6.42
C GLY A 321 1.71 -50.36 5.08
N GLU A 322 2.93 -50.88 5.05
CA GLU A 322 3.48 -51.49 3.84
C GLU A 322 2.65 -52.73 3.46
N ARG A 323 2.40 -52.92 2.16
CA ARG A 323 2.31 -54.23 1.48
C ARG A 323 2.36 -54.03 -0.04
N PRO A 324 2.72 -55.06 -0.81
CA PRO A 324 3.78 -55.00 -1.82
C PRO A 324 3.24 -54.97 -3.24
N GLY A 325 4.13 -54.66 -4.20
CA GLY A 325 3.82 -54.72 -5.62
C GLY A 325 3.76 -56.15 -6.17
N SER A 326 3.08 -56.30 -7.31
CA SER A 326 3.53 -57.04 -8.49
C SER A 326 2.40 -57.10 -9.53
N SER A 327 2.81 -56.96 -10.80
CA SER A 327 2.08 -57.16 -12.07
C SER A 327 1.42 -55.93 -12.68
#